data_AF-A0ABD7QZN4-F1
#
_entry.id   AF-A0ABD7QZN4-F1
#
_cell.length_a   1.000
_cell.length_b   1.000
_cell.length_c   1.000
_cell.angle_alpha   90.00
_cell.angle_beta   90.00
_cell.angle_gamma   90.00
#
_symmetry.space_group_name_H-M   'P 1'
#
loop_
_entity.id
_entity.type
_entity.pdbx_description
1 polymer ?
#
loop_
_entity_poly.entity_id
_entity_poly.type
_entity_poly.pdbx_seq_one_letter_code
_entity_poly.pdbx_strand_id
1 'polypeptide(L)'
;MTDRRPGIVHLGVGAFARAHLAWYTAHTTGEPWGITAFTGRSPAAADALTAQDCRYTLVTRAASGDDAEVVDTIVAAHPGSDDTAWRHVVASPETTIVTLTVTEQGYRSGSDVPARLVAGLDARRTAGGGRIALVSLDNLTHNGAVLREAVLGAATDPGLRAWIEANVSFPSSMVDRITPATTDADVEGLAVLPGALAGDRVPVVTEPFAEWVLEDAFDGIDRPAWETAGVRIVDDVTPYEQRKLWLLNGSHSLLAYLGLQRGHETVAAAMDDPVCRAAVEQLWDEAARELPLPSDEVAAARTALEDRFANPRIRHTLRQIASGGSQKLPVRVVDVVRHRLEREPSAGIGPGAATAIAAWWLHVTTQPDLVDDHGAPGADSDVRDVLRVIAPDLDTTDVVDAITAAADDIRAAGTAARTTTSTARTSTDEGVHA
;
A
#
# COMPACT_ATOMS: atom_id res chain seq x y z
N MET A 1 -11.75 21.34 22.46
CA MET A 1 -10.31 21.32 22.11
C MET A 1 -9.65 20.21 22.91
N THR A 2 -8.99 19.29 22.22
CA THR A 2 -8.26 18.18 22.85
C THR A 2 -7.01 18.72 23.55
N ASP A 3 -6.58 18.09 24.65
CA ASP A 3 -5.35 18.45 25.40
C ASP A 3 -4.07 17.94 24.68
N ARG A 4 -4.13 17.80 23.35
CA ARG A 4 -3.10 17.17 22.53
C ARG A 4 -2.10 18.23 22.03
N ARG A 5 -0.80 17.97 22.20
CA ARG A 5 0.29 18.82 21.67
C ARG A 5 0.37 18.69 20.14
N PRO A 6 0.18 19.77 19.35
CA PRO A 6 0.21 19.71 17.88
C PRO A 6 1.64 19.60 17.32
N GLY A 7 2.30 18.45 17.54
CA GLY A 7 3.69 18.23 17.14
C GLY A 7 3.89 17.50 15.82
N ILE A 8 2.82 17.01 15.18
CA ILE A 8 2.85 16.35 13.88
C ILE A 8 2.08 17.17 12.86
N VAL A 9 2.66 17.36 11.68
CA VAL A 9 1.95 17.80 10.48
C VAL A 9 1.80 16.62 9.54
N HIS A 10 0.64 16.48 8.90
CA HIS A 10 0.41 15.43 7.91
C HIS A 10 -0.07 16.01 6.58
N LEU A 11 0.60 15.65 5.49
CA LEU A 11 0.23 16.03 4.12
C LEU A 11 -0.44 14.86 3.38
N GLY A 12 -1.65 15.08 2.89
CA GLY A 12 -2.42 14.07 2.16
C GLY A 12 -3.35 13.24 3.06
N VAL A 13 -4.07 13.88 4.00
CA VAL A 13 -4.97 13.16 4.92
C VAL A 13 -6.08 12.43 4.17
N GLY A 14 -5.88 11.13 3.98
CA GLY A 14 -6.81 10.21 3.33
C GLY A 14 -7.42 9.21 4.30
N ALA A 15 -7.98 8.13 3.75
CA ALA A 15 -8.44 7.00 4.54
C ALA A 15 -7.26 6.32 5.25
N PHE A 16 -6.17 6.01 4.53
CA PHE A 16 -5.02 5.31 5.10
C PHE A 16 -4.37 6.06 6.28
N ALA A 17 -4.06 7.35 6.14
CA ALA A 17 -3.47 8.15 7.22
C ALA A 17 -4.34 8.17 8.50
N ARG A 18 -5.67 8.14 8.33
CA ARG A 18 -6.62 8.07 9.44
C ARG A 18 -6.66 6.67 10.06
N ALA A 19 -6.73 5.63 9.24
CA ALA A 19 -6.70 4.25 9.71
C ALA A 19 -5.36 3.83 10.32
N HIS A 20 -4.26 4.48 9.99
CA HIS A 20 -2.91 4.05 10.35
C HIS A 20 -2.18 5.05 11.24
N LEU A 21 -1.64 6.14 10.69
CA LEU A 21 -0.87 7.14 11.46
C LEU A 21 -1.67 7.70 12.65
N ALA A 22 -2.88 8.18 12.39
CA ALA A 22 -3.72 8.79 13.39
C ALA A 22 -4.18 7.79 14.45
N TRP A 23 -4.39 6.52 14.04
CA TRP A 23 -4.71 5.42 14.94
C TRP A 23 -3.53 5.05 15.85
N TYR A 24 -2.33 4.83 15.30
CA TYR A 24 -1.13 4.55 16.10
C TYR A 24 -0.83 5.68 17.08
N THR A 25 -0.95 6.93 16.64
CA THR A 25 -0.76 8.11 17.49
C THR A 25 -1.82 8.22 18.60
N ALA A 26 -3.01 7.66 18.40
CA ALA A 26 -4.06 7.65 19.43
C ALA A 26 -3.77 6.62 20.52
N HIS A 27 -3.03 5.57 20.17
CA HIS A 27 -2.72 4.42 21.02
C HIS A 27 -1.35 4.50 21.70
N THR A 28 -0.60 5.59 21.50
CA THR A 28 0.67 5.79 22.24
C THR A 28 0.40 6.09 23.71
N THR A 29 1.25 5.57 24.57
CA THR A 29 1.30 5.99 25.99
C THR A 29 2.14 7.26 26.15
N GLY A 30 1.93 7.99 27.25
CA GLY A 30 2.70 9.21 27.57
C GLY A 30 1.97 10.50 27.18
N GLU A 31 2.72 11.51 26.72
CA GLU A 31 2.18 12.79 26.30
C GLU A 31 1.25 12.61 25.09
N PRO A 32 0.05 13.21 25.08
CA PRO A 32 -0.89 13.06 23.98
C PRO A 32 -0.48 13.96 22.80
N TRP A 33 -0.06 13.34 21.68
CA TRP A 33 0.28 14.07 20.45
C TRP A 33 -0.94 14.35 19.58
N GLY A 34 -0.88 15.46 18.86
CA GLY A 34 -1.88 15.95 17.92
C GLY A 34 -1.32 16.13 16.52
N ILE A 35 -2.17 15.90 15.52
CA ILE A 35 -1.87 15.98 14.10
C ILE A 35 -2.59 17.18 13.49
N THR A 36 -1.84 18.10 12.90
CA THR A 36 -2.38 19.11 11.99
C THR A 36 -2.37 18.55 10.58
N ALA A 37 -3.55 18.28 10.03
CA ALA A 37 -3.72 17.56 8.78
C ALA A 37 -3.98 18.51 7.60
N PHE A 38 -3.39 18.20 6.45
CA PHE A 38 -3.64 18.88 5.17
C PHE A 38 -4.18 17.87 4.17
N THR A 39 -5.27 18.20 3.48
CA THR A 39 -5.80 17.33 2.42
C THR A 39 -4.93 17.37 1.18
N GLY A 40 -5.20 16.48 0.23
CA GLY A 40 -4.66 16.57 -1.12
C GLY A 40 -5.41 17.61 -1.96
N ARG A 41 -5.85 17.22 -3.15
CA ARG A 41 -6.45 18.13 -4.15
C ARG A 41 -7.79 18.77 -3.75
N SER A 42 -8.57 18.13 -2.87
CA SER A 42 -9.92 18.59 -2.51
C SER A 42 -9.99 19.04 -1.05
N PRO A 43 -10.67 20.17 -0.74
CA PRO A 43 -10.90 20.60 0.65
C PRO A 43 -11.91 19.74 1.40
N ALA A 44 -12.73 18.94 0.69
CA ALA A 44 -13.92 18.29 1.26
C ALA A 44 -13.66 17.47 2.53
N ALA A 45 -12.54 16.75 2.60
CA ALA A 45 -12.19 15.98 3.79
C ALA A 45 -11.83 16.87 4.98
N ALA A 46 -11.17 18.02 4.77
CA ALA A 46 -10.86 18.98 5.82
C ALA A 46 -12.13 19.66 6.33
N ASP A 47 -13.03 20.06 5.42
CA ASP A 47 -14.31 20.69 5.77
C ASP A 47 -15.17 19.73 6.61
N ALA A 48 -15.26 18.46 6.17
CA ALA A 48 -16.02 17.44 6.87
C ALA A 48 -15.42 17.09 8.24
N LEU A 49 -14.10 16.92 8.35
CA LEU A 49 -13.43 16.71 9.65
C LEU A 49 -13.65 17.91 10.58
N THR A 50 -13.46 19.13 10.08
CA THR A 50 -13.63 20.36 10.88
C THR A 50 -15.06 20.50 11.42
N ALA A 51 -16.07 20.10 10.63
CA ALA A 51 -17.47 20.14 11.04
C ALA A 51 -17.82 19.19 12.21
N GLN A 52 -16.92 18.25 12.56
CA GLN A 52 -17.09 17.28 13.64
C GLN A 52 -15.89 17.28 14.62
N ASP A 53 -15.33 18.47 14.89
CA ASP A 53 -14.20 18.68 15.82
C ASP A 53 -12.96 17.83 15.48
N CYS A 54 -12.76 17.54 14.19
CA CYS A 54 -11.71 16.65 13.65
C CYS A 54 -11.72 15.21 14.18
N ARG A 55 -12.78 14.81 14.89
CA ARG A 55 -12.99 13.43 15.36
C ARG A 55 -13.57 12.60 14.23
N TYR A 56 -13.38 11.29 14.23
CA TYR A 56 -14.04 10.39 13.29
C TYR A 56 -14.08 8.97 13.87
N THR A 57 -14.92 8.12 13.30
CA THR A 57 -15.05 6.71 13.65
C THR A 57 -14.09 5.90 12.79
N LEU A 58 -13.24 5.11 13.44
CA LEU A 58 -12.53 4.02 12.81
C LEU A 58 -13.33 2.74 13.01
N VAL A 59 -13.68 2.09 11.91
CA VAL A 59 -14.39 0.81 11.88
C VAL A 59 -13.40 -0.29 11.52
N THR A 60 -13.15 -1.19 12.46
CA THR A 60 -12.34 -2.39 12.25
C THR A 60 -13.26 -3.53 11.83
N ARG A 61 -13.13 -3.99 10.58
CA ARG A 61 -14.01 -4.98 9.96
C ARG A 61 -13.34 -6.35 9.88
N ALA A 62 -13.55 -7.16 10.91
CA ALA A 62 -13.13 -8.56 10.96
C ALA A 62 -14.18 -9.47 10.29
N ALA A 63 -13.82 -10.72 9.99
CA ALA A 63 -14.77 -11.72 9.51
C ALA A 63 -15.91 -11.98 10.51
N SER A 64 -15.63 -11.85 11.82
CA SER A 64 -16.58 -12.07 12.92
C SER A 64 -17.54 -10.90 13.17
N GLY A 65 -17.23 -9.69 12.68
CA GLY A 65 -18.01 -8.49 12.95
C GLY A 65 -17.22 -7.20 12.79
N ASP A 66 -17.92 -6.08 12.97
CA ASP A 66 -17.32 -4.74 12.96
C ASP A 66 -17.21 -4.24 14.41
N ASP A 67 -16.05 -3.68 14.75
CA ASP A 67 -15.83 -2.88 15.96
C ASP A 67 -15.63 -1.42 15.57
N ALA A 68 -16.03 -0.48 16.42
CA ALA A 68 -15.84 0.95 16.19
C ALA A 68 -15.18 1.64 17.38
N GLU A 69 -14.32 2.60 17.06
CA GLU A 69 -13.75 3.54 18.02
C GLU A 69 -13.71 4.96 17.46
N VAL A 70 -13.76 5.96 18.36
CA VAL A 70 -13.61 7.36 17.95
C VAL A 70 -12.16 7.78 18.07
N VAL A 71 -11.56 8.20 16.97
CA VAL A 71 -10.20 8.75 16.92
C VAL A 71 -10.27 10.27 16.96
N ASP A 72 -9.42 10.89 17.80
CA ASP A 72 -9.40 12.33 18.08
C ASP A 72 -7.99 12.95 18.00
N THR A 73 -7.05 12.28 17.33
CA THR A 73 -5.66 12.74 17.18
C THR A 73 -5.49 13.87 16.18
N ILE A 74 -6.42 14.04 15.22
CA ILE A 74 -6.40 15.18 14.33
C ILE A 74 -6.95 16.37 15.10
N VAL A 75 -6.12 17.40 15.29
CA VAL A 75 -6.47 18.58 16.09
C VAL A 75 -6.87 19.78 15.24
N ALA A 76 -6.47 19.77 13.96
CA ALA A 76 -6.87 20.73 12.95
C ALA A 76 -6.76 20.08 11.56
N ALA A 77 -7.66 20.46 10.65
CA ALA A 77 -7.66 20.00 9.27
C ALA A 77 -7.75 21.21 8.32
N HIS A 78 -6.85 21.27 7.34
CA HIS A 78 -6.75 22.36 6.38
C HIS A 78 -6.88 21.82 4.94
N PRO A 79 -7.45 22.60 4.02
CA PRO A 79 -7.31 22.33 2.60
C PRO A 79 -5.85 22.20 2.18
N GLY A 80 -5.55 21.26 1.27
CA GLY A 80 -4.22 21.12 0.68
C GLY A 80 -3.69 22.38 0.00
N SER A 81 -4.56 23.31 -0.40
CA SER A 81 -4.19 24.59 -1.00
C SER A 81 -3.83 25.70 0.01
N ASP A 82 -3.96 25.46 1.32
CA ASP A 82 -3.67 26.47 2.34
C ASP A 82 -2.16 26.56 2.62
N ASP A 83 -1.44 27.28 1.77
CA ASP A 83 0.01 27.50 1.89
C ASP A 83 0.39 28.32 3.13
N THR A 84 -0.49 29.23 3.56
CA THR A 84 -0.24 30.09 4.72
C THR A 84 -0.25 29.26 5.99
N ALA A 85 -1.27 28.43 6.21
CA ALA A 85 -1.31 27.52 7.35
C ALA A 85 -0.16 26.51 7.28
N TRP A 86 0.15 25.96 6.10
CA TRP A 86 1.25 25.02 5.93
C TRP A 86 2.59 25.59 6.41
N ARG A 87 2.97 26.77 5.90
CA ARG A 87 4.23 27.43 6.29
C ARG A 87 4.24 27.78 7.77
N HIS A 88 3.12 28.25 8.31
CA HIS A 88 3.00 28.60 9.71
C HIS A 88 3.24 27.39 10.62
N VAL A 89 2.57 26.27 10.35
CA VAL A 89 2.63 25.09 11.22
C VAL A 89 3.97 24.36 11.07
N VAL A 90 4.51 24.22 9.86
CA VAL A 90 5.86 23.61 9.66
C VAL A 90 6.96 24.47 10.29
N ALA A 91 6.80 25.79 10.33
CA ALA A 91 7.77 26.69 10.94
C ALA A 91 7.77 26.65 12.48
N SER A 92 6.70 26.15 13.09
CA SER A 92 6.58 26.08 14.56
C SER A 92 7.65 25.17 15.18
N PRO A 93 8.36 25.60 16.24
CA PRO A 93 9.30 24.73 16.95
C PRO A 93 8.61 23.55 17.65
N GLU A 94 7.29 23.64 17.89
CA GLU A 94 6.51 22.53 18.43
C GLU A 94 6.29 21.40 17.42
N THR A 95 6.30 21.73 16.12
CA THR A 95 6.25 20.72 15.06
C THR A 95 7.62 20.08 14.91
N THR A 96 7.73 18.80 15.24
CA THR A 96 8.98 18.03 15.12
C THR A 96 8.91 17.02 13.98
N ILE A 97 7.71 16.71 13.48
CA ILE A 97 7.49 15.72 12.42
C ILE A 97 6.55 16.25 11.35
N VAL A 98 6.94 16.04 10.09
CA VAL A 98 6.04 16.07 8.93
C VAL A 98 5.89 14.65 8.40
N THR A 99 4.66 14.17 8.27
CA THR A 99 4.34 12.88 7.65
C THR A 99 3.57 13.10 6.35
N LEU A 100 3.58 12.11 5.44
CA LEU A 100 2.86 12.24 4.17
C LEU A 100 2.36 10.92 3.60
N THR A 101 1.18 11.00 2.98
CA THR A 101 0.58 9.97 2.11
C THR A 101 0.05 10.64 0.85
N VAL A 102 0.93 10.85 -0.13
CA VAL A 102 0.69 11.61 -1.36
C VAL A 102 0.65 10.73 -2.61
N THR A 103 0.74 9.41 -2.43
CA THR A 103 0.93 8.38 -3.47
C THR A 103 2.28 8.49 -4.18
N GLU A 104 2.66 7.46 -4.93
CA GLU A 104 3.91 7.39 -5.68
C GLU A 104 4.07 8.56 -6.67
N GLN A 105 2.95 9.13 -7.15
CA GLN A 105 2.95 10.28 -8.06
C GLN A 105 3.43 11.56 -7.38
N GLY A 106 3.26 11.68 -6.06
CA GLY A 106 3.67 12.86 -5.29
C GLY A 106 5.19 13.09 -5.29
N TYR A 107 5.98 12.07 -5.62
CA TYR A 107 7.45 12.13 -5.63
C TYR A 107 8.05 12.41 -7.00
N ARG A 108 7.25 12.30 -8.08
CA ARG A 108 7.76 12.40 -9.46
C ARG A 108 7.96 13.85 -9.88
N SER A 109 8.82 14.03 -10.89
CA SER A 109 9.02 15.32 -11.56
C SER A 109 7.69 15.90 -12.05
N GLY A 110 7.41 17.17 -11.71
CA GLY A 110 6.16 17.85 -12.03
C GLY A 110 5.10 17.81 -10.91
N SER A 111 5.31 17.01 -9.86
CA SER A 111 4.55 17.13 -8.61
C SER A 111 4.86 18.45 -7.89
N ASP A 112 3.86 19.05 -7.25
CA ASP A 112 3.99 20.23 -6.40
C ASP A 112 4.39 19.91 -4.96
N VAL A 113 4.27 18.64 -4.54
CA VAL A 113 4.55 18.19 -3.16
C VAL A 113 5.98 18.55 -2.72
N PRO A 114 7.05 18.23 -3.48
CA PRO A 114 8.40 18.59 -3.03
C PRO A 114 8.60 20.10 -2.88
N ALA A 115 8.05 20.90 -3.80
CA ALA A 115 8.14 22.36 -3.73
C ALA A 115 7.40 22.91 -2.50
N ARG A 116 6.25 22.34 -2.16
CA ARG A 116 5.49 22.68 -0.95
C ARG A 116 6.25 22.32 0.34
N LEU A 117 6.87 21.14 0.39
CA LEU A 117 7.72 20.74 1.52
C LEU A 117 8.89 21.73 1.68
N VAL A 118 9.60 22.07 0.60
CA VAL A 118 10.69 23.05 0.59
C VAL A 118 10.22 24.43 1.08
N ALA A 119 9.04 24.88 0.67
CA ALA A 119 8.47 26.14 1.13
C ALA A 119 8.17 26.17 2.63
N GLY A 120 7.74 25.04 3.22
CA GLY A 120 7.56 24.90 4.66
C GLY A 120 8.89 24.87 5.41
N LEU A 121 9.88 24.15 4.87
CA LEU A 121 11.23 24.06 5.43
C LEU A 121 11.96 25.42 5.40
N ASP A 122 11.77 26.23 4.35
CA ASP A 122 12.33 27.58 4.29
C ASP A 122 11.70 28.52 5.31
N ALA A 123 10.37 28.42 5.52
CA ALA A 123 9.69 29.15 6.58
C ALA A 123 10.23 28.75 7.97
N ARG A 124 10.46 27.46 8.19
CA ARG A 124 11.07 26.93 9.43
C ARG A 124 12.49 27.43 9.64
N ARG A 125 13.32 27.38 8.60
CA ARG A 125 14.69 27.90 8.61
C ARG A 125 14.70 29.38 9.01
N THR A 126 13.84 30.18 8.40
CA THR A 126 13.71 31.62 8.68
C THR A 126 13.23 31.89 10.10
N ALA A 127 12.32 31.07 10.63
CA ALA A 127 11.80 31.20 11.98
C ALA A 127 12.74 30.65 13.07
N GLY A 128 13.82 29.95 12.70
CA GLY A 128 14.71 29.27 13.66
C GLY A 128 14.05 28.09 14.36
N GLY A 129 13.11 27.39 13.70
CA GLY A 129 12.34 26.29 14.29
C GLY A 129 13.15 25.03 14.62
N GLY A 130 14.43 24.97 14.26
CA GLY A 130 15.31 23.84 14.56
C GLY A 130 15.11 22.63 13.64
N ARG A 131 15.59 21.46 14.10
CA ARG A 131 15.56 20.21 13.33
C ARG A 131 14.14 19.65 13.20
N ILE A 132 13.89 18.86 12.16
CA ILE A 132 12.57 18.27 11.86
C ILE A 132 12.73 16.95 11.09
N ALA A 133 11.83 16.00 11.33
CA ALA A 133 11.80 14.73 10.60
C ALA A 133 10.70 14.75 9.53
N LEU A 134 11.02 14.27 8.33
CA LEU A 134 10.07 14.08 7.22
C LEU A 134 9.90 12.58 6.97
N VAL A 135 8.73 12.03 7.29
CA VAL A 135 8.43 10.58 7.24
C VAL A 135 7.43 10.30 6.13
N SER A 136 7.87 9.60 5.08
CA SER A 136 6.92 9.05 4.10
C SER A 136 6.20 7.84 4.68
N LEU A 137 4.88 7.78 4.47
CA LEU A 137 4.05 6.62 4.73
C LEU A 137 3.42 6.09 3.42
N ASP A 138 4.02 6.43 2.28
CA ASP A 138 3.62 5.90 0.97
C ASP A 138 4.30 4.57 0.69
N ASN A 139 3.66 3.74 -0.15
CA ASN A 139 4.10 2.39 -0.49
C ASN A 139 5.23 2.39 -1.54
N LEU A 140 6.36 3.01 -1.20
CA LEU A 140 7.59 3.03 -1.99
C LEU A 140 8.70 2.31 -1.21
N THR A 141 9.57 1.58 -1.92
CA THR A 141 10.80 1.04 -1.32
C THR A 141 11.73 2.19 -0.96
N HIS A 142 12.33 2.17 0.23
CA HIS A 142 13.20 3.22 0.74
C HIS A 142 12.55 4.62 0.64
N ASN A 143 11.28 4.71 1.04
CA ASN A 143 10.47 5.93 0.85
C ASN A 143 11.08 7.20 1.50
N GLY A 144 11.88 7.06 2.56
CA GLY A 144 12.67 8.14 3.15
C GLY A 144 13.74 8.68 2.20
N ALA A 145 14.50 7.80 1.56
CA ALA A 145 15.50 8.19 0.55
C ALA A 145 14.86 8.83 -0.69
N VAL A 146 13.74 8.28 -1.17
CA VAL A 146 12.99 8.87 -2.30
C VAL A 146 12.49 10.26 -1.95
N LEU A 147 11.96 10.45 -0.73
CA LEU A 147 11.54 11.76 -0.24
C LEU A 147 12.69 12.75 -0.15
N ARG A 148 13.84 12.31 0.38
CA ARG A 148 15.05 13.12 0.49
C ARG A 148 15.48 13.65 -0.87
N GLU A 149 15.59 12.76 -1.87
CA GLU A 149 16.01 13.16 -3.21
C GLU A 149 15.00 14.12 -3.87
N ALA A 150 13.70 13.87 -3.71
CA ALA A 150 12.67 14.76 -4.24
C ALA A 150 12.73 16.17 -3.60
N VAL A 151 12.87 16.25 -2.28
CA VAL A 151 12.95 17.53 -1.54
C VAL A 151 14.23 18.28 -1.90
N LEU A 152 15.38 17.60 -1.90
CA LEU A 152 16.66 18.21 -2.25
C LEU A 152 16.69 18.66 -3.71
N GLY A 153 16.09 17.90 -4.62
CA GLY A 153 15.95 18.27 -6.03
C GLY A 153 15.09 19.52 -6.25
N ALA A 154 14.08 19.75 -5.39
CA ALA A 154 13.24 20.94 -5.44
C ALA A 154 13.85 22.17 -4.74
N ALA A 155 14.85 21.98 -3.87
CA ALA A 155 15.54 23.06 -3.17
C ALA A 155 16.60 23.71 -4.07
N THR A 156 16.19 24.72 -4.85
CA THR A 156 17.07 25.44 -5.79
C THR A 156 17.98 26.48 -5.15
N ASP A 157 17.63 27.01 -3.98
CA ASP A 157 18.50 27.90 -3.20
C ASP A 157 19.60 27.09 -2.49
N PRO A 158 20.91 27.36 -2.77
CA PRO A 158 22.00 26.58 -2.19
C PRO A 158 22.07 26.66 -0.66
N GLY A 159 21.69 27.81 -0.07
CA GLY A 159 21.69 28.00 1.38
C GLY A 159 20.62 27.17 2.07
N LEU A 160 19.40 27.17 1.53
CA LEU A 160 18.30 26.33 1.97
C LEU A 160 18.62 24.85 1.78
N ARG A 161 19.17 24.45 0.63
CA ARG A 161 19.55 23.06 0.38
C ARG A 161 20.55 22.55 1.42
N ALA A 162 21.63 23.29 1.67
CA ALA A 162 22.62 22.95 2.69
C ALA A 162 22.01 22.90 4.10
N TRP A 163 21.05 23.79 4.39
CA TRP A 163 20.31 23.76 5.65
C TRP A 163 19.45 22.49 5.77
N ILE A 164 18.74 22.09 4.72
CA ILE A 164 17.92 20.86 4.70
C ILE A 164 18.81 19.64 4.96
N GLU A 165 19.94 19.53 4.26
CA GLU A 165 20.91 18.42 4.42
C GLU A 165 21.44 18.31 5.86
N ALA A 166 21.54 19.41 6.60
CA ALA A 166 22.04 19.43 7.98
C ALA A 166 20.95 19.32 9.06
N ASN A 167 19.70 19.68 8.76
CA ASN A 167 18.66 19.86 9.79
C ASN A 167 17.43 18.97 9.62
N VAL A 168 17.29 18.28 8.47
CA VAL A 168 16.13 17.44 8.17
C VAL A 168 16.53 15.98 8.12
N SER A 169 15.84 15.15 8.90
CA SER A 169 15.99 13.69 8.84
C SER A 169 14.87 13.06 8.01
N PHE A 170 15.18 11.99 7.28
CA PHE A 170 14.26 11.35 6.33
C PHE A 170 14.18 9.84 6.59
N PRO A 171 13.65 9.41 7.75
CA PRO A 171 13.54 7.99 8.08
C PRO A 171 12.62 7.29 7.07
N SER A 172 13.04 6.09 6.64
CA SER A 172 12.20 5.22 5.83
C SER A 172 11.19 4.48 6.70
N SER A 173 10.09 4.03 6.09
CA SER A 173 9.08 3.25 6.80
C SER A 173 8.41 2.22 5.90
N MET A 174 8.03 1.10 6.49
CA MET A 174 7.09 0.16 5.91
C MET A 174 5.77 0.26 6.67
N VAL A 175 4.69 0.54 5.95
CA VAL A 175 3.34 0.65 6.51
C VAL A 175 2.42 -0.35 5.84
N ASP A 176 1.54 -1.00 6.60
CA ASP A 176 0.57 -1.95 6.07
C ASP A 176 -0.73 -1.94 6.88
N ARG A 177 -1.83 -1.69 6.18
CA ARG A 177 -3.21 -1.78 6.70
C ARG A 177 -4.19 -1.60 5.53
N ILE A 178 -4.90 -2.66 5.14
CA ILE A 178 -5.92 -2.58 4.09
C ILE A 178 -7.02 -1.63 4.57
N THR A 179 -7.22 -0.56 3.80
CA THR A 179 -8.14 0.53 4.12
C THR A 179 -8.93 0.89 2.85
N PRO A 180 -10.05 0.20 2.60
CA PRO A 180 -10.89 0.48 1.43
C PRO A 180 -11.42 1.92 1.45
N ALA A 181 -11.87 2.39 0.28
CA ALA A 181 -12.61 3.64 0.22
C ALA A 181 -13.92 3.53 1.01
N THR A 182 -14.20 4.51 1.86
CA THR A 182 -15.47 4.64 2.58
C THR A 182 -16.62 4.76 1.59
N THR A 183 -17.71 4.03 1.83
CA THR A 183 -18.94 4.08 1.05
C THR A 183 -20.08 4.71 1.84
N ASP A 184 -21.15 5.14 1.15
CA ASP A 184 -22.37 5.65 1.82
C ASP A 184 -22.97 4.61 2.77
N ALA A 185 -22.90 3.33 2.43
CA ALA A 185 -23.34 2.24 3.29
C ALA A 185 -22.51 2.12 4.58
N ASP A 186 -21.20 2.42 4.53
CA ASP A 186 -20.37 2.46 5.74
C ASP A 186 -20.78 3.61 6.66
N VAL A 187 -21.16 4.77 6.09
CA VAL A 187 -21.67 5.93 6.85
C VAL A 187 -23.02 5.62 7.48
N GLU A 188 -23.97 5.08 6.71
CA GLU A 188 -25.29 4.70 7.20
C GLU A 188 -25.22 3.62 8.30
N GLY A 189 -24.27 2.68 8.16
CA GLY A 189 -24.06 1.59 9.11
C GLY A 189 -23.60 2.04 10.50
N LEU A 190 -23.03 3.24 10.66
CA LEU A 190 -22.54 3.74 11.94
C LEU A 190 -23.66 3.90 12.98
N ALA A 191 -24.89 4.21 12.55
CA ALA A 191 -25.99 4.54 13.45
C ALA A 191 -26.36 3.41 14.42
N VAL A 192 -26.02 2.17 14.07
CA VAL A 192 -26.31 0.97 14.87
C VAL A 192 -25.05 0.34 15.47
N LEU A 193 -23.86 0.92 15.24
CA LEU A 193 -22.58 0.36 15.66
C LEU A 193 -22.16 0.96 17.02
N PRO A 194 -22.07 0.15 18.10
CA PRO A 194 -21.62 0.63 19.39
C PRO A 194 -20.21 1.23 19.31
N GLY A 195 -20.00 2.38 19.97
CA GLY A 195 -18.70 3.07 19.97
C GLY A 195 -18.50 4.05 18.80
N ALA A 196 -19.40 4.07 17.80
CA ALA A 196 -19.33 5.02 16.71
C ALA A 196 -19.66 6.47 17.14
N LEU A 197 -19.05 7.44 16.47
CA LEU A 197 -19.36 8.85 16.65
C LEU A 197 -20.73 9.17 16.03
N ALA A 198 -21.66 9.68 16.83
CA ALA A 198 -23.00 10.01 16.37
C ALA A 198 -22.97 11.07 15.26
N GLY A 199 -23.57 10.75 14.11
CA GLY A 199 -23.67 11.66 12.96
C GLY A 199 -22.35 11.86 12.19
N ASP A 200 -21.37 11.00 12.40
CA ASP A 200 -20.10 11.02 11.68
C ASP A 200 -20.31 10.84 10.17
N ARG A 201 -19.71 11.75 9.39
CA ARG A 201 -19.81 11.80 7.93
C ARG A 201 -18.57 11.28 7.21
N VAL A 202 -17.51 11.03 7.96
CA VAL A 202 -16.21 10.65 7.42
C VAL A 202 -15.61 9.48 8.22
N PRO A 203 -16.33 8.36 8.43
CA PRO A 203 -15.70 7.20 9.00
C PRO A 203 -14.57 6.68 8.10
N VAL A 204 -13.70 5.87 8.68
CA VAL A 204 -12.73 5.08 7.94
C VAL A 204 -12.93 3.61 8.28
N VAL A 205 -12.97 2.77 7.24
CA VAL A 205 -13.08 1.32 7.40
C VAL A 205 -11.73 0.69 7.12
N THR A 206 -11.36 -0.28 7.94
CA THR A 206 -10.09 -0.97 7.82
C THR A 206 -10.18 -2.43 8.26
N GLU A 207 -9.22 -3.24 7.82
CA GLU A 207 -9.01 -4.57 8.39
C GLU A 207 -8.46 -4.50 9.84
N PRO A 208 -8.55 -5.60 10.62
CA PRO A 208 -7.94 -5.66 11.95
C PRO A 208 -6.42 -5.59 11.95
N PHE A 209 -5.77 -6.13 10.93
CA PHE A 209 -4.32 -6.11 10.83
C PHE A 209 -3.79 -4.69 10.59
N ALA A 210 -2.78 -4.29 11.36
CA ALA A 210 -2.03 -3.07 11.16
C ALA A 210 -0.57 -3.33 11.48
N GLU A 211 0.32 -2.86 10.62
CA GLU A 211 1.76 -2.93 10.84
C GLU A 211 2.44 -1.62 10.45
N TRP A 212 3.41 -1.22 11.25
CA TRP A 212 4.28 -0.10 10.97
C TRP A 212 5.69 -0.45 11.46
N VAL A 213 6.62 -0.49 10.52
CA VAL A 213 8.05 -0.57 10.79
C VAL A 213 8.68 0.77 10.38
N LEU A 214 9.47 1.35 11.27
CA LEU A 214 9.99 2.70 11.12
C LEU A 214 11.48 2.70 11.45
N GLU A 215 12.26 3.32 10.57
CA GLU A 215 13.70 3.50 10.77
C GLU A 215 13.96 4.47 11.94
N ASP A 216 14.89 4.14 12.84
CA ASP A 216 15.28 5.01 13.96
C ASP A 216 16.23 6.15 13.53
N ALA A 217 15.92 6.82 12.43
CA ALA A 217 16.70 7.92 11.88
C ALA A 217 16.11 9.28 12.26
N PHE A 218 15.79 9.48 13.54
CA PHE A 218 15.27 10.74 14.07
C PHE A 218 16.36 11.65 14.65
N ASP A 219 17.57 11.14 14.88
CA ASP A 219 18.73 11.91 15.35
C ASP A 219 18.45 12.80 16.59
N GLY A 220 17.64 12.33 17.54
CA GLY A 220 17.26 13.10 18.73
C GLY A 220 16.14 14.13 18.52
N ILE A 221 15.48 14.12 17.36
CA ILE A 221 14.20 14.80 17.14
C ILE A 221 13.11 14.08 17.94
N ASP A 222 12.37 14.85 18.74
CA ASP A 222 11.28 14.33 19.57
C ASP A 222 10.13 13.78 18.71
N ARG A 223 9.58 12.64 19.13
CA ARG A 223 8.51 11.93 18.42
C ARG A 223 7.59 11.21 19.41
N PRO A 224 6.35 10.88 19.01
CA PRO A 224 5.52 10.00 19.82
C PRO A 224 6.23 8.68 20.11
N ALA A 225 5.95 8.11 21.29
CA ALA A 225 6.39 6.78 21.69
C ALA A 225 5.58 5.70 20.94
N TRP A 226 5.62 5.73 19.61
CA TRP A 226 4.88 4.85 18.70
C TRP A 226 5.15 3.37 18.97
N GLU A 227 6.32 3.01 19.48
CA GLU A 227 6.65 1.67 19.92
C GLU A 227 5.71 1.13 21.01
N THR A 228 5.13 2.02 21.83
CA THR A 228 4.14 1.63 22.86
C THR A 228 2.77 1.28 22.27
N ALA A 229 2.52 1.69 21.03
CA ALA A 229 1.34 1.33 20.23
C ALA A 229 1.63 0.16 19.26
N GLY A 230 2.82 -0.46 19.33
CA GLY A 230 3.20 -1.61 18.51
C GLY A 230 3.97 -1.29 17.22
N VAL A 231 4.38 -0.03 17.00
CA VAL A 231 5.28 0.31 15.88
C VAL A 231 6.67 -0.28 16.14
N ARG A 232 7.23 -0.97 15.15
CA ARG A 232 8.58 -1.54 15.28
C ARG A 232 9.62 -0.53 14.84
N ILE A 233 10.43 -0.07 15.79
CA ILE A 233 11.57 0.80 15.53
C ILE A 233 12.80 -0.08 15.20
N VAL A 234 13.43 0.16 14.05
CA VAL A 234 14.53 -0.66 13.53
C VAL A 234 15.64 0.18 12.92
N ASP A 235 16.82 -0.39 12.77
CA ASP A 235 17.94 0.27 12.06
C ASP A 235 17.78 0.21 10.53
N ASP A 236 17.13 -0.85 10.01
CA ASP A 236 16.92 -1.06 8.58
C ASP A 236 15.52 -1.63 8.31
N VAL A 237 14.74 -0.92 7.51
CA VAL A 237 13.38 -1.31 7.12
C VAL A 237 13.36 -2.28 5.93
N THR A 238 14.45 -2.41 5.20
CA THR A 238 14.54 -3.14 3.91
C THR A 238 14.01 -4.57 3.99
N PRO A 239 14.35 -5.40 4.99
CA PRO A 239 13.82 -6.76 5.10
C PRO A 239 12.29 -6.81 5.20
N TYR A 240 11.70 -5.82 5.87
CA TYR A 240 10.25 -5.74 6.09
C TYR A 240 9.51 -5.20 4.86
N GLU A 241 10.10 -4.22 4.17
CA GLU A 241 9.64 -3.76 2.86
C GLU A 241 9.62 -4.92 1.86
N GLN A 242 10.72 -5.69 1.75
CA GLN A 242 10.82 -6.87 0.90
C GLN A 242 9.78 -7.93 1.28
N ARG A 243 9.63 -8.24 2.58
CA ARG A 243 8.61 -9.19 3.05
C ARG A 243 7.20 -8.79 2.60
N LYS A 244 6.83 -7.53 2.79
CA LYS A 244 5.53 -7.02 2.35
C LYS A 244 5.42 -7.04 0.81
N LEU A 245 6.46 -6.59 0.10
CA LEU A 245 6.44 -6.52 -1.36
C LEU A 245 6.30 -7.89 -2.00
N TRP A 246 7.01 -8.89 -1.49
CA TRP A 246 7.07 -10.22 -2.09
C TRP A 246 5.92 -11.12 -1.62
N LEU A 247 5.54 -11.07 -0.34
CA LEU A 247 4.46 -11.90 0.19
C LEU A 247 3.07 -11.28 -0.04
N LEU A 248 2.82 -10.05 0.44
CA LEU A 248 1.51 -9.40 0.29
C LEU A 248 1.30 -8.88 -1.13
N ASN A 249 2.19 -8.00 -1.59
CA ASN A 249 1.95 -7.27 -2.84
C ASN A 249 2.14 -8.18 -4.07
N GLY A 250 3.10 -9.10 -4.03
CA GLY A 250 3.32 -10.13 -5.06
C GLY A 250 2.12 -11.06 -5.22
N SER A 251 1.61 -11.61 -4.11
CA SER A 251 0.41 -12.46 -4.15
C SER A 251 -0.84 -11.68 -4.58
N HIS A 252 -1.01 -10.43 -4.17
CA HIS A 252 -2.07 -9.55 -4.68
C HIS A 252 -2.00 -9.39 -6.20
N SER A 253 -0.82 -9.14 -6.77
CA SER A 253 -0.64 -9.04 -8.23
C SER A 253 -0.97 -10.35 -8.92
N LEU A 254 -0.47 -11.49 -8.42
CA LEU A 254 -0.80 -12.81 -8.95
C LEU A 254 -2.31 -13.08 -8.92
N LEU A 255 -2.97 -12.88 -7.78
CA LEU A 255 -4.41 -13.08 -7.62
C LEU A 255 -5.22 -12.13 -8.50
N ALA A 256 -4.77 -10.89 -8.67
CA ALA A 256 -5.44 -9.93 -9.54
C ALA A 256 -5.54 -10.43 -10.97
N TYR A 257 -4.45 -10.97 -11.53
CA TYR A 257 -4.46 -11.45 -12.91
C TYR A 257 -5.09 -12.84 -13.04
N LEU A 258 -4.64 -13.80 -12.22
CA LEU A 258 -5.10 -15.18 -12.29
C LEU A 258 -6.56 -15.31 -11.85
N GLY A 259 -6.96 -14.61 -10.80
CA GLY A 259 -8.34 -14.63 -10.29
C GLY A 259 -9.32 -14.04 -11.30
N LEU A 260 -8.97 -12.92 -11.96
CA LEU A 260 -9.81 -12.34 -13.03
C LEU A 260 -9.97 -13.30 -14.21
N GLN A 261 -8.90 -13.99 -14.63
CA GLN A 261 -8.97 -15.02 -15.67
C GLN A 261 -9.88 -16.20 -15.29
N ARG A 262 -10.07 -16.42 -13.98
CA ARG A 262 -10.93 -17.47 -13.43
C ARG A 262 -12.34 -16.98 -13.06
N GLY A 263 -12.65 -15.72 -13.32
CA GLY A 263 -13.97 -15.13 -13.11
C GLY A 263 -14.24 -14.64 -11.69
N HIS A 264 -13.21 -14.52 -10.85
CA HIS A 264 -13.33 -13.99 -9.50
C HIS A 264 -13.33 -12.46 -9.50
N GLU A 265 -14.07 -11.86 -8.57
CA GLU A 265 -14.13 -10.40 -8.44
C GLU A 265 -13.23 -9.87 -7.30
N THR A 266 -13.07 -10.65 -6.23
CA THR A 266 -12.43 -10.22 -4.98
C THR A 266 -11.24 -11.10 -4.62
N VAL A 267 -10.34 -10.57 -3.79
CA VAL A 267 -9.21 -11.33 -3.23
C VAL A 267 -9.69 -12.57 -2.49
N ALA A 268 -10.72 -12.45 -1.63
CA ALA A 268 -11.28 -13.58 -0.89
C ALA A 268 -11.80 -14.69 -1.81
N ALA A 269 -12.59 -14.35 -2.83
CA ALA A 269 -13.10 -15.35 -3.79
C ALA A 269 -11.98 -16.05 -4.57
N ALA A 270 -10.93 -15.30 -4.95
CA ALA A 270 -9.77 -15.89 -5.59
C ALA A 270 -8.95 -16.76 -4.63
N MET A 271 -8.84 -16.38 -3.35
CA MET A 271 -8.11 -17.16 -2.35
C MET A 271 -8.81 -18.48 -2.01
N ASP A 272 -10.15 -18.51 -2.08
CA ASP A 272 -10.96 -19.73 -1.92
C ASP A 272 -10.84 -20.70 -3.11
N ASP A 273 -10.34 -20.24 -4.26
CA ASP A 273 -10.10 -21.09 -5.42
C ASP A 273 -8.79 -21.90 -5.24
N PRO A 274 -8.85 -23.25 -5.26
CA PRO A 274 -7.67 -24.08 -5.02
C PRO A 274 -6.50 -23.84 -5.99
N VAL A 275 -6.79 -23.43 -7.23
CA VAL A 275 -5.74 -23.13 -8.23
C VAL A 275 -5.01 -21.84 -7.89
N CYS A 276 -5.76 -20.80 -7.54
CA CYS A 276 -5.20 -19.53 -7.08
C CYS A 276 -4.45 -19.70 -5.76
N ARG A 277 -5.03 -20.44 -4.80
CA ARG A 277 -4.41 -20.77 -3.52
C ARG A 277 -3.05 -21.45 -3.73
N ALA A 278 -3.00 -22.49 -4.55
CA ALA A 278 -1.76 -23.22 -4.84
C ALA A 278 -0.70 -22.32 -5.51
N ALA A 279 -1.09 -21.44 -6.44
CA ALA A 279 -0.17 -20.52 -7.08
C ALA A 279 0.41 -19.49 -6.08
N VAL A 280 -0.41 -19.00 -5.14
CA VAL A 280 0.05 -18.11 -4.06
C VAL A 280 1.03 -18.84 -3.14
N GLU A 281 0.74 -20.07 -2.74
CA GLU A 281 1.66 -20.86 -1.91
C GLU A 281 3.02 -21.09 -2.58
N GLN A 282 3.04 -21.38 -3.89
CA GLN A 282 4.29 -21.50 -4.63
C GLN A 282 5.09 -20.20 -4.66
N LEU A 283 4.41 -19.06 -4.90
CA LEU A 283 5.06 -17.75 -4.89
C LEU A 283 5.58 -17.39 -3.48
N TRP A 284 4.84 -17.71 -2.43
CA TRP A 284 5.27 -17.51 -1.05
C TRP A 284 6.44 -18.40 -0.66
N ASP A 285 6.47 -19.66 -1.10
CA ASP A 285 7.59 -20.56 -0.87
C ASP A 285 8.87 -20.04 -1.55
N GLU A 286 8.77 -19.48 -2.75
CA GLU A 286 9.89 -18.83 -3.44
C GLU A 286 10.38 -17.60 -2.67
N ALA A 287 9.48 -16.67 -2.35
CA ALA A 287 9.82 -15.47 -1.60
C ALA A 287 10.44 -15.78 -0.22
N ALA A 288 9.87 -16.75 0.51
CA ALA A 288 10.33 -17.12 1.85
C ALA A 288 11.78 -17.62 1.89
N ARG A 289 12.30 -18.18 0.79
CA ARG A 289 13.69 -18.64 0.71
C ARG A 289 14.70 -17.52 0.50
N GLU A 290 14.26 -16.39 -0.06
CA GLU A 290 15.11 -15.25 -0.40
C GLU A 290 15.00 -14.09 0.61
N LEU A 291 14.00 -14.12 1.49
CA LEU A 291 13.81 -13.09 2.52
C LEU A 291 14.90 -13.15 3.61
N PRO A 292 15.56 -12.03 3.93
CA PRO A 292 16.57 -11.96 4.98
C PRO A 292 15.93 -11.80 6.38
N LEU A 293 14.93 -12.63 6.71
CA LEU A 293 14.21 -12.62 7.98
C LEU A 293 14.16 -14.01 8.61
N PRO A 294 13.99 -14.11 9.94
CA PRO A 294 13.77 -15.38 10.63
C PRO A 294 12.57 -16.15 10.05
N SER A 295 12.70 -17.46 9.92
CA SER A 295 11.68 -18.30 9.28
C SER A 295 10.32 -18.29 10.00
N ASP A 296 10.33 -18.16 11.34
CA ASP A 296 9.14 -18.02 12.17
C ASP A 296 8.43 -16.69 11.93
N GLU A 297 9.17 -15.60 11.71
CA GLU A 297 8.60 -14.32 11.33
C GLU A 297 7.95 -14.36 9.93
N VAL A 298 8.61 -14.99 8.97
CA VAL A 298 8.05 -15.19 7.62
C VAL A 298 6.79 -16.07 7.66
N ALA A 299 6.79 -17.13 8.48
CA ALA A 299 5.63 -17.99 8.68
C ALA A 299 4.45 -17.26 9.34
N ALA A 300 4.73 -16.41 10.34
CA ALA A 300 3.71 -15.58 10.98
C ALA A 300 3.11 -14.58 9.98
N ALA A 301 3.93 -13.97 9.13
CA ALA A 301 3.46 -13.08 8.07
C ALA A 301 2.55 -13.80 7.06
N ARG A 302 2.91 -15.01 6.61
CA ARG A 302 2.05 -15.83 5.73
C ARG A 302 0.72 -16.18 6.40
N THR A 303 0.75 -16.63 7.65
CA THR A 303 -0.47 -16.95 8.42
C THR A 303 -1.40 -15.74 8.50
N ALA A 304 -0.85 -14.56 8.83
CA ALA A 304 -1.62 -13.32 8.84
C ALA A 304 -2.20 -13.00 7.46
N LEU A 305 -1.46 -13.21 6.37
CA LEU A 305 -1.95 -12.98 5.01
C LEU A 305 -3.08 -13.92 4.61
N GLU A 306 -3.06 -15.18 5.04
CA GLU A 306 -4.17 -16.11 4.81
C GLU A 306 -5.46 -15.60 5.45
N ASP A 307 -5.41 -15.23 6.73
CA ASP A 307 -6.56 -14.68 7.45
C ASP A 307 -7.08 -13.39 6.81
N ARG A 308 -6.16 -12.50 6.40
CA ARG A 308 -6.47 -11.21 5.77
C ARG A 308 -7.12 -11.40 4.40
N PHE A 309 -6.58 -12.28 3.57
CA PHE A 309 -7.12 -12.55 2.22
C PHE A 309 -8.44 -13.30 2.29
N ALA A 310 -8.64 -14.16 3.28
CA ALA A 310 -9.88 -14.90 3.47
C ALA A 310 -11.04 -14.04 4.01
N ASN A 311 -10.79 -12.82 4.51
CA ASN A 311 -11.85 -11.97 5.08
C ASN A 311 -12.80 -11.45 3.96
N PRO A 312 -14.03 -11.97 3.85
CA PRO A 312 -14.93 -11.59 2.75
C PRO A 312 -15.57 -10.21 2.95
N ARG A 313 -15.45 -9.64 4.16
CA ARG A 313 -16.07 -8.36 4.52
C ARG A 313 -15.19 -7.17 4.10
N ILE A 314 -13.88 -7.39 3.92
CA ILE A 314 -12.97 -6.41 3.30
C ILE A 314 -13.03 -6.60 1.79
N ARG A 315 -13.95 -5.88 1.11
CA ARG A 315 -14.14 -6.00 -0.33
C ARG A 315 -13.01 -5.33 -1.11
N HIS A 316 -11.90 -6.04 -1.30
CA HIS A 316 -10.79 -5.64 -2.15
C HIS A 316 -10.95 -6.27 -3.53
N THR A 317 -11.23 -5.46 -4.56
CA THR A 317 -11.51 -5.99 -5.89
C THR A 317 -10.22 -6.26 -6.66
N LEU A 318 -10.17 -7.38 -7.38
CA LEU A 318 -9.02 -7.76 -8.20
C LEU A 318 -8.74 -6.72 -9.29
N ARG A 319 -9.80 -6.09 -9.84
CA ARG A 319 -9.68 -5.04 -10.85
C ARG A 319 -8.94 -3.80 -10.34
N GLN A 320 -9.18 -3.39 -9.08
CA GLN A 320 -8.44 -2.28 -8.47
C GLN A 320 -6.96 -2.60 -8.33
N ILE A 321 -6.63 -3.86 -8.03
CA ILE A 321 -5.25 -4.31 -7.78
C ILE A 321 -4.47 -4.49 -9.09
N ALA A 322 -5.12 -4.95 -10.16
CA ALA A 322 -4.52 -5.34 -11.43
C ALA A 322 -3.81 -4.19 -12.20
N SER A 323 -4.10 -2.93 -11.89
CA SER A 323 -3.56 -1.78 -12.62
C SER A 323 -2.04 -1.62 -12.49
N GLY A 324 -1.38 -1.09 -13.52
CA GLY A 324 0.06 -0.79 -13.48
C GLY A 324 0.96 -1.99 -13.18
N GLY A 325 0.63 -3.16 -13.72
CA GLY A 325 1.44 -4.38 -13.59
C GLY A 325 2.87 -4.22 -14.08
N SER A 326 3.09 -3.45 -15.14
CA SER A 326 4.41 -3.11 -15.68
C SER A 326 5.34 -2.45 -14.64
N GLN A 327 4.78 -1.68 -13.70
CA GLN A 327 5.53 -1.02 -12.62
C GLN A 327 5.58 -1.88 -11.35
N LYS A 328 4.59 -2.74 -11.14
CA LYS A 328 4.43 -3.55 -9.93
C LYS A 328 5.24 -4.85 -9.96
N LEU A 329 5.20 -5.59 -11.06
CA LEU A 329 5.86 -6.90 -11.16
C LEU A 329 7.38 -6.88 -10.99
N PRO A 330 8.12 -5.86 -11.49
CA PRO A 330 9.56 -5.78 -11.26
C PRO A 330 9.93 -5.93 -9.77
N VAL A 331 9.31 -5.13 -8.90
CA VAL A 331 9.65 -5.10 -7.47
C VAL A 331 8.95 -6.16 -6.62
N ARG A 332 7.85 -6.75 -7.12
CA ARG A 332 7.02 -7.71 -6.37
C ARG A 332 7.31 -9.17 -6.68
N VAL A 333 7.77 -9.46 -7.90
CA VAL A 333 7.96 -10.83 -8.41
C VAL A 333 9.35 -11.01 -9.01
N VAL A 334 9.75 -10.12 -9.92
CA VAL A 334 11.03 -10.26 -10.64
C VAL A 334 12.22 -10.15 -9.69
N ASP A 335 12.18 -9.25 -8.71
CA ASP A 335 13.27 -9.12 -7.74
C ASP A 335 13.50 -10.39 -6.90
N VAL A 336 12.45 -11.17 -6.59
CA VAL A 336 12.61 -12.50 -5.97
C VAL A 336 13.41 -13.43 -6.87
N VAL A 337 13.12 -13.42 -8.19
CA VAL A 337 13.86 -14.20 -9.18
C VAL A 337 15.31 -13.75 -9.28
N ARG A 338 15.58 -12.44 -9.25
CA ARG A 338 16.94 -11.89 -9.27
C ARG A 338 17.73 -12.32 -8.04
N HIS A 339 17.18 -12.18 -6.84
CA HIS A 339 17.81 -12.65 -5.61
C HIS A 339 18.15 -14.14 -5.67
N ARG A 340 17.21 -14.96 -6.15
CA ARG A 340 17.43 -16.39 -6.34
C ARG A 340 18.58 -16.68 -7.31
N LEU A 341 18.65 -15.97 -8.44
CA LEU A 341 19.71 -16.15 -9.44
C LEU A 341 21.07 -15.62 -8.99
N GLU A 342 21.10 -14.58 -8.16
CA GLU A 342 22.34 -14.12 -7.52
C GLU A 342 22.92 -15.19 -6.58
N ARG A 343 22.04 -15.85 -5.80
CA ARG A 343 22.42 -16.96 -4.91
C ARG A 343 22.78 -18.23 -5.68
N GLU A 344 22.05 -18.54 -6.74
CA GLU A 344 22.19 -19.75 -7.54
C GLU A 344 21.92 -19.48 -9.04
N PRO A 345 22.94 -19.11 -9.83
CA PRO A 345 22.77 -18.68 -11.23
C PRO A 345 22.12 -19.71 -12.16
N SER A 346 22.16 -20.99 -11.80
CA SER A 346 21.55 -22.08 -12.58
C SER A 346 20.11 -22.41 -12.17
N ALA A 347 19.54 -21.74 -11.17
CA ALA A 347 18.25 -22.10 -10.58
C ALA A 347 17.04 -21.80 -11.50
N GLY A 348 17.21 -20.93 -12.50
CA GLY A 348 16.14 -20.46 -13.37
C GLY A 348 15.02 -19.73 -12.61
N ILE A 349 13.84 -19.66 -13.22
CA ILE A 349 12.62 -19.12 -12.61
C ILE A 349 11.83 -20.21 -11.86
N GLY A 350 11.17 -19.85 -10.77
CA GLY A 350 10.28 -20.76 -10.03
C GLY A 350 8.85 -20.79 -10.58
N PRO A 351 8.09 -21.86 -10.31
CA PRO A 351 6.72 -22.00 -10.79
C PRO A 351 5.77 -20.87 -10.35
N GLY A 352 5.91 -20.34 -9.13
CA GLY A 352 5.11 -19.24 -8.60
C GLY A 352 5.37 -17.94 -9.36
N ALA A 353 6.64 -17.54 -9.50
CA ALA A 353 7.02 -16.37 -10.28
C ALA A 353 6.66 -16.51 -11.77
N ALA A 354 6.87 -17.69 -12.37
CA ALA A 354 6.48 -17.97 -13.76
C ALA A 354 4.97 -17.81 -13.95
N THR A 355 4.16 -18.34 -13.03
CA THR A 355 2.70 -18.22 -13.05
C THR A 355 2.24 -16.77 -12.92
N ALA A 356 2.86 -15.99 -12.04
CA ALA A 356 2.52 -14.57 -11.86
C ALA A 356 2.79 -13.75 -13.14
N ILE A 357 3.95 -13.95 -13.77
CA ILE A 357 4.30 -13.27 -15.02
C ILE A 357 3.40 -13.76 -16.18
N ALA A 358 3.14 -15.06 -16.27
CA ALA A 358 2.25 -15.64 -17.27
C ALA A 358 0.81 -15.12 -17.13
N ALA A 359 0.28 -15.03 -15.91
CA ALA A 359 -1.05 -14.50 -15.65
C ALA A 359 -1.17 -13.03 -16.07
N TRP A 360 -0.14 -12.20 -15.80
CA TRP A 360 -0.10 -10.81 -16.27
C TRP A 360 0.00 -10.73 -17.80
N TRP A 361 0.85 -11.53 -18.44
CA TRP A 361 0.95 -11.60 -19.89
C TRP A 361 -0.41 -11.92 -20.52
N LEU A 362 -1.12 -12.93 -20.01
CA LEU A 362 -2.46 -13.27 -20.46
C LEU A 362 -3.45 -12.14 -20.20
N HIS A 363 -3.37 -11.45 -19.07
CA HIS A 363 -4.23 -10.31 -18.76
C HIS A 363 -4.08 -9.19 -19.78
N VAL A 364 -2.85 -8.74 -20.06
CA VAL A 364 -2.61 -7.61 -20.99
C VAL A 364 -2.89 -7.96 -22.45
N THR A 365 -2.82 -9.24 -22.83
CA THR A 365 -3.09 -9.69 -24.21
C THR A 365 -4.54 -10.09 -24.46
N THR A 366 -5.24 -10.63 -23.46
CA THR A 366 -6.62 -11.16 -23.64
C THR A 366 -7.70 -10.29 -23.00
N GLN A 367 -7.32 -9.39 -22.09
CA GLN A 367 -8.24 -8.48 -21.38
C GLN A 367 -7.72 -7.02 -21.38
N PRO A 368 -7.19 -6.48 -22.51
CA PRO A 368 -6.52 -5.17 -22.53
C PRO A 368 -7.42 -4.00 -22.11
N ASP A 369 -8.73 -4.12 -22.30
CA ASP A 369 -9.69 -3.06 -21.96
C ASP A 369 -10.16 -3.11 -20.48
N LEU A 370 -9.75 -4.14 -19.72
CA LEU A 370 -10.26 -4.34 -18.37
C LEU A 370 -9.62 -3.39 -17.36
N VAL A 371 -8.33 -3.07 -17.54
CA VAL A 371 -7.53 -2.25 -16.63
C VAL A 371 -6.42 -1.53 -17.39
N ASP A 372 -6.16 -0.28 -17.03
CA ASP A 372 -5.04 0.51 -17.57
C ASP A 372 -3.69 0.04 -16.98
N ASP A 373 -2.74 -0.25 -17.86
CA ASP A 373 -1.35 -0.55 -17.54
C ASP A 373 -0.43 0.20 -18.51
N HIS A 374 -0.27 1.48 -18.25
CA HIS A 374 0.60 2.36 -19.04
C HIS A 374 2.07 1.85 -18.99
N GLY A 375 2.50 1.20 -20.07
CA GLY A 375 3.82 0.57 -20.20
C GLY A 375 3.77 -0.93 -20.48
N ALA A 376 2.60 -1.57 -20.38
CA ALA A 376 2.41 -2.95 -20.79
C ALA A 376 2.71 -3.17 -22.29
N PRO A 377 3.14 -4.38 -22.66
CA PRO A 377 3.31 -4.75 -24.06
C PRO A 377 1.95 -4.82 -24.79
N GLY A 378 1.96 -4.82 -26.12
CA GLY A 378 0.74 -4.78 -26.93
C GLY A 378 -0.06 -6.08 -26.91
N ALA A 379 -1.28 -6.06 -27.48
CA ALA A 379 -2.17 -7.23 -27.48
C ALA A 379 -1.60 -8.46 -28.21
N ASP A 380 -0.70 -8.26 -29.19
CA ASP A 380 -0.06 -9.32 -29.98
C ASP A 380 1.31 -9.76 -29.41
N SER A 381 1.66 -9.32 -28.20
CA SER A 381 2.99 -9.55 -27.64
C SER A 381 3.24 -10.97 -27.15
N ASP A 382 4.49 -11.42 -27.28
CA ASP A 382 4.97 -12.68 -26.75
C ASP A 382 5.64 -12.52 -25.36
N VAL A 383 6.15 -13.62 -24.80
CA VAL A 383 6.85 -13.61 -23.51
C VAL A 383 8.10 -12.73 -23.52
N ARG A 384 8.82 -12.63 -24.65
CA ARG A 384 10.04 -11.82 -24.73
C ARG A 384 9.71 -10.33 -24.70
N ASP A 385 8.61 -9.92 -25.32
CA ASP A 385 8.09 -8.56 -25.22
C ASP A 385 7.69 -8.20 -23.78
N VAL A 386 7.05 -9.14 -23.07
CA VAL A 386 6.73 -9.01 -21.63
C VAL A 386 8.00 -8.83 -20.82
N LEU A 387 8.99 -9.71 -20.99
CA LEU A 387 10.26 -9.63 -20.28
C LEU A 387 11.02 -8.34 -20.59
N ARG A 388 10.98 -7.84 -21.83
CA ARG A 388 11.60 -6.56 -22.18
C ARG A 388 11.09 -5.38 -21.34
N VAL A 389 9.82 -5.44 -20.92
CA VAL A 389 9.19 -4.41 -20.08
C VAL A 389 9.59 -4.56 -18.61
N ILE A 390 9.52 -5.77 -18.04
CA ILE A 390 9.62 -5.96 -16.59
C ILE A 390 10.97 -6.54 -16.10
N ALA A 391 11.69 -7.24 -16.98
CA ALA A 391 12.87 -8.03 -16.66
C ALA A 391 13.75 -8.30 -17.91
N PRO A 392 14.27 -7.26 -18.59
CA PRO A 392 15.02 -7.44 -19.85
C PRO A 392 16.30 -8.27 -19.65
N ASP A 393 16.85 -8.29 -18.44
CA ASP A 393 17.98 -9.10 -18.00
C ASP A 393 17.67 -10.61 -17.89
N LEU A 394 16.38 -10.99 -17.85
CA LEU A 394 15.93 -12.37 -17.70
C LEU A 394 15.42 -13.01 -19.01
N ASP A 395 15.69 -12.39 -20.18
CA ASP A 395 15.29 -12.89 -21.51
C ASP A 395 16.13 -14.11 -21.97
N THR A 396 16.07 -15.20 -21.22
CA THR A 396 16.73 -16.49 -21.51
C THR A 396 15.72 -17.53 -21.99
N THR A 397 16.17 -18.52 -22.76
CA THR A 397 15.29 -19.59 -23.27
C THR A 397 14.58 -20.33 -22.14
N ASP A 398 15.29 -20.70 -21.07
CA ASP A 398 14.70 -21.45 -19.95
C ASP A 398 13.61 -20.65 -19.21
N VAL A 399 13.80 -19.33 -19.04
CA VAL A 399 12.79 -18.46 -18.42
C VAL A 399 11.58 -18.29 -19.33
N VAL A 400 11.81 -18.07 -20.63
CA VAL A 400 10.75 -17.96 -21.64
C VAL A 400 9.91 -19.23 -21.71
N ASP A 401 10.55 -20.40 -21.73
CA ASP A 401 9.88 -21.70 -21.78
C ASP A 401 9.03 -21.95 -20.53
N ALA A 402 9.56 -21.62 -19.34
CA ALA A 402 8.83 -21.77 -18.08
C ALA A 402 7.59 -20.86 -18.00
N ILE A 403 7.69 -19.59 -18.42
CA ILE A 403 6.55 -18.66 -18.46
C ILE A 403 5.53 -19.11 -19.50
N THR A 404 5.99 -19.60 -20.66
CA THR A 404 5.11 -20.11 -21.72
C THR A 404 4.33 -21.34 -21.24
N ALA A 405 5.01 -22.30 -20.60
CA ALA A 405 4.37 -23.48 -20.02
C ALA A 405 3.31 -23.10 -18.97
N ALA A 406 3.62 -22.16 -18.07
CA ALA A 406 2.66 -21.66 -17.08
C ALA A 406 1.45 -20.98 -17.74
N ALA A 407 1.63 -20.23 -18.84
CA ALA A 407 0.52 -19.63 -19.58
C ALA A 407 -0.38 -20.69 -20.24
N ASP A 408 0.19 -21.76 -20.76
CA ASP A 408 -0.55 -22.87 -21.36
C ASP A 408 -1.35 -23.64 -20.31
N ASP A 409 -0.80 -23.85 -19.12
CA ASP A 409 -1.50 -24.44 -17.97
C ASP A 409 -2.71 -23.59 -17.56
N ILE A 410 -2.57 -22.26 -17.50
CA ILE A 410 -3.67 -21.34 -17.20
C ILE A 410 -4.77 -21.46 -18.27
N ARG A 411 -4.42 -21.48 -19.56
CA ARG A 411 -5.37 -21.61 -20.67
C ARG A 411 -6.11 -22.96 -20.64
N ALA A 412 -5.40 -24.04 -20.37
CA ALA A 412 -5.96 -25.39 -20.30
C ALA A 412 -6.99 -25.48 -19.16
N ALA A 413 -6.67 -24.95 -17.98
CA ALA A 413 -7.57 -24.91 -16.83
C ALA A 413 -8.84 -24.08 -17.13
N GLY A 414 -8.70 -22.94 -17.82
CA GLY A 414 -9.84 -22.09 -18.21
C GLY A 414 -10.75 -22.71 -19.28
N THR A 415 -10.24 -23.64 -20.09
CA THR A 415 -11.03 -24.36 -21.10
C THR A 415 -11.83 -25.51 -20.47
N ALA A 416 -11.22 -26.24 -19.53
CA ALA A 416 -11.88 -27.29 -18.77
C ALA A 416 -13.07 -26.74 -17.97
N ALA A 417 -12.91 -25.60 -17.30
CA ALA A 417 -13.97 -24.94 -16.53
C ALA A 417 -15.16 -24.47 -17.40
N ARG A 418 -14.89 -23.97 -18.61
CA ARG A 418 -15.95 -23.60 -19.57
C ARG A 418 -16.71 -24.80 -20.12
N THR A 419 -16.03 -25.93 -20.30
CA THR A 419 -16.63 -27.17 -20.78
C THR A 419 -17.56 -27.80 -19.73
N THR A 420 -17.15 -27.82 -18.45
CA THR A 420 -17.98 -28.33 -17.34
C THR A 420 -19.19 -27.44 -17.05
N THR A 421 -19.07 -26.12 -17.19
CA THR A 421 -20.20 -25.19 -17.01
C THR A 421 -21.22 -25.31 -18.16
N SER A 422 -20.76 -25.61 -19.38
CA SER A 422 -21.60 -25.86 -20.56
C SER A 422 -22.37 -27.19 -20.45
N THR A 423 -21.72 -28.26 -19.96
CA THR A 423 -22.39 -29.55 -19.72
C THR A 423 -23.37 -29.51 -18.54
N ALA A 424 -23.12 -28.68 -17.53
CA ALA A 424 -24.06 -28.45 -16.43
C ALA A 424 -25.30 -27.62 -16.85
N ARG A 425 -25.18 -26.70 -17.81
CA ARG A 425 -26.34 -25.96 -18.36
C ARG A 425 -27.16 -26.77 -19.36
N THR A 426 -26.57 -27.78 -19.99
CA THR A 426 -27.28 -28.66 -20.94
C THR A 426 -27.99 -29.83 -20.26
N SER A 427 -27.61 -30.21 -19.02
CA SER A 427 -28.30 -31.27 -18.26
C SER A 427 -29.56 -30.82 -17.51
N THR A 428 -29.87 -29.51 -17.50
CA THR A 428 -31.09 -28.97 -16.88
C THR A 428 -32.25 -28.76 -17.86
N ASP A 429 -32.11 -29.11 -19.14
CA ASP A 429 -33.14 -28.86 -20.19
C ASP A 429 -33.72 -30.15 -20.82
N GLU A 430 -33.36 -31.33 -20.33
CA GLU A 430 -34.00 -32.59 -20.71
C GLU A 430 -34.85 -33.13 -19.55
N GLY A 431 -36.13 -32.73 -19.49
CA GLY A 431 -37.13 -33.55 -18.80
C GLY A 431 -38.32 -32.84 -18.16
N VAL A 432 -39.15 -32.13 -18.94
CA VAL A 432 -40.61 -32.09 -18.67
C VAL A 432 -41.35 -32.01 -20.01
N HIS A 433 -41.59 -33.16 -20.64
CA HIS A 433 -42.75 -33.39 -21.51
C HIS A 433 -42.93 -34.90 -21.75
N ALA A 434 -43.74 -35.54 -20.90
CA ALA A 434 -44.63 -36.66 -21.23
C ALA A 434 -45.60 -36.86 -20.05
#